data_AF-L9W752-F1
#
_entry.id   AF-L9W752-F1
#
_cell.length_a   1.000
_cell.length_b   1.000
_cell.length_c   1.000
_cell.angle_alpha   90.00
_cell.angle_beta   90.00
_cell.angle_gamma   90.00
#
_symmetry.space_group_name_H-M   'P 1'
#
loop_
_entity.id
_entity.type
_entity.pdbx_description
1 polymer ?
#
loop_
_entity_poly.entity_id
_entity_poly.type
_entity_poly.pdbx_seq_one_letter_code
_entity_poly.pdbx_strand_id
1 'polypeptide(L)'
;MRSLAAVATAAATLGATGTTAAEDDYEETEATGTPAAEGDYEEIEASGQTITIGDGETWENKLIDMTTGQDIVITTSGSDWTIRNIGFKGENTSGTGSATFGISDSGGSSTVENVYLGDGSDERNGSSSGHGQTAFWVNPDHAGHIDFENVNIQGFADNAIYASAPGNAGGGTIHIDSCFAANCYVSHFRLATEGSKVTNSSVYVGNEGYAGRGIWAWSPGTIEVEGCQIEMNGQHTAIDAGANGQGTNVVVRDTDYDDAAGIAEHAGSTVQLEGDTGTDPEAFIPDGTPTSAEEAAAGSN
;
A
#
# COMPACT_ATOMS: atom_id res chain seq x y z
N MET A 1 40.69 -10.49 36.69
CA MET A 1 39.68 -9.44 36.45
C MET A 1 39.42 -9.36 34.95
N ARG A 2 38.34 -9.97 34.48
CA ARG A 2 37.81 -9.82 33.12
C ARG A 2 36.31 -9.65 33.29
N SER A 3 35.83 -8.44 33.01
CA SER A 3 34.42 -8.08 33.11
C SER A 3 33.75 -8.43 31.79
N LEU A 4 32.72 -9.27 31.84
CA LEU A 4 31.79 -9.55 30.76
C LEU A 4 30.66 -8.53 30.88
N ALA A 5 30.50 -7.67 29.86
CA ALA A 5 29.32 -6.82 29.74
C ALA A 5 28.20 -7.66 29.13
N ALA A 6 27.09 -7.79 29.86
CA ALA A 6 25.85 -8.36 29.39
C ALA A 6 25.17 -7.38 28.42
N VAL A 7 24.83 -7.85 27.23
CA VAL A 7 23.97 -7.14 26.27
C VAL A 7 22.53 -7.43 26.68
N ALA A 8 21.78 -6.37 27.03
CA ALA A 8 20.37 -6.46 27.33
C ALA A 8 19.59 -6.48 26.01
N THR A 9 18.97 -7.61 25.70
CA THR A 9 17.97 -7.73 24.63
C THR A 9 16.65 -7.19 25.16
N ALA A 10 16.17 -6.07 24.64
CA ALA A 10 14.82 -5.59 24.90
C ALA A 10 13.84 -6.36 23.99
N ALA A 11 13.21 -7.40 24.53
CA ALA A 11 12.00 -7.97 23.96
C ALA A 11 10.82 -7.10 24.41
N ALA A 12 10.23 -6.33 23.49
CA ALA A 12 8.96 -5.67 23.74
C ALA A 12 7.83 -6.69 23.54
N THR A 13 7.42 -7.33 24.63
CA THR A 13 6.18 -8.09 24.70
C THR A 13 5.01 -7.09 24.78
N LEU A 14 4.28 -6.89 23.69
CA LEU A 14 2.97 -6.23 23.72
C LEU A 14 1.94 -7.26 24.21
N GLY A 15 1.82 -7.35 25.53
CA GLY A 15 0.80 -8.13 26.21
C GLY A 15 -0.49 -7.31 26.33
N ALA A 16 -1.59 -7.91 25.91
CA ALA A 16 -2.94 -7.42 26.10
C ALA A 16 -3.23 -7.11 27.58
N THR A 17 -3.80 -5.93 27.84
CA THR A 17 -4.58 -5.64 29.05
C THR A 17 -5.87 -4.98 28.63
N GLY A 18 -6.97 -5.68 28.87
CA GLY A 18 -8.31 -5.24 28.50
C GLY A 18 -8.87 -4.11 29.37
N THR A 19 -9.75 -3.36 28.71
CA THR A 19 -10.98 -2.71 29.16
C THR A 19 -10.91 -1.64 30.27
N THR A 20 -11.10 -0.40 29.83
CA THR A 20 -12.25 0.41 30.26
C THR A 20 -12.99 0.88 29.01
N ALA A 21 -14.24 0.47 28.88
CA ALA A 21 -15.13 0.84 27.79
C ALA A 21 -15.39 2.36 27.80
N ALA A 22 -15.03 3.02 26.72
CA ALA A 22 -15.75 4.20 26.26
C ALA A 22 -16.70 3.69 25.17
N GLU A 23 -18.00 3.93 25.36
CA GLU A 23 -19.00 3.74 24.32
C GLU A 23 -18.77 4.84 23.29
N ASP A 24 -17.97 4.55 22.27
CA ASP A 24 -18.00 5.32 21.02
C ASP A 24 -19.14 4.72 20.18
N ASP A 25 -20.20 5.50 20.01
CA ASP A 25 -21.31 5.21 19.10
C ASP A 25 -20.77 5.23 17.66
N TYR A 26 -20.27 4.09 17.18
CA TYR A 26 -19.95 3.87 15.77
C TYR A 26 -21.20 3.34 15.06
N GLU A 27 -21.77 4.11 14.13
CA GLU A 27 -22.77 3.60 13.19
C GLU A 27 -22.07 2.68 12.17
N GLU A 28 -22.11 1.37 12.45
CA GLU A 28 -21.75 0.32 11.51
C GLU A 28 -22.82 0.27 10.40
N THR A 29 -22.50 0.82 9.23
CA THR A 29 -23.38 0.77 8.06
C THR A 29 -22.96 -0.39 7.17
N GLU A 30 -23.72 -1.48 7.17
CA GLU A 30 -23.50 -2.59 6.24
C GLU A 30 -23.84 -2.13 4.80
N ALA A 31 -22.85 -2.22 3.91
CA ALA A 31 -23.03 -1.90 2.50
C ALA A 31 -23.78 -3.05 1.80
N THR A 32 -25.04 -2.81 1.40
CA THR A 32 -25.78 -3.77 0.57
C THR A 32 -25.83 -3.25 -0.88
N GLY A 33 -24.85 -3.67 -1.69
CA GLY A 33 -24.74 -3.27 -3.10
C GLY A 33 -25.57 -4.13 -4.05
N THR A 34 -26.38 -3.50 -4.91
CA THR A 34 -26.88 -4.08 -6.17
C THR A 34 -25.88 -3.70 -7.27
N PRO A 35 -25.50 -4.60 -8.21
CA PRO A 35 -24.54 -4.25 -9.25
C PRO A 35 -25.09 -3.10 -10.11
N ALA A 36 -24.26 -2.07 -10.26
CA ALA A 36 -24.63 -0.86 -10.97
C ALA A 36 -24.46 -1.03 -12.49
N ALA A 37 -25.25 -0.27 -13.27
CA ALA A 37 -25.09 -0.21 -14.72
C ALA A 37 -23.87 0.64 -15.08
N GLU A 38 -23.33 0.46 -16.29
CA GLU A 38 -22.21 1.24 -16.83
C GLU A 38 -22.49 2.76 -16.69
N GLY A 39 -21.70 3.45 -15.84
CA GLY A 39 -21.85 4.88 -15.52
C GLY A 39 -22.71 5.23 -14.30
N ASP A 40 -23.33 4.27 -13.62
CA ASP A 40 -23.93 4.48 -12.29
C ASP A 40 -22.90 4.08 -11.23
N TYR A 41 -22.37 5.06 -10.49
CA TYR A 41 -21.63 4.82 -9.26
C TYR A 41 -22.37 5.46 -8.09
N GLU A 42 -22.14 4.94 -6.90
CA GLU A 42 -22.62 5.58 -5.67
C GLU A 42 -21.63 6.65 -5.23
N GLU A 43 -22.13 7.87 -5.01
CA GLU A 43 -21.34 8.94 -4.39
C GLU A 43 -21.41 8.85 -2.87
N ILE A 44 -20.25 8.85 -2.21
CA ILE A 44 -20.12 8.83 -0.75
C ILE A 44 -19.29 10.04 -0.33
N GLU A 45 -19.89 10.96 0.43
CA GLU A 45 -19.15 12.06 1.04
C GLU A 45 -18.31 11.55 2.22
N ALA A 46 -17.03 11.92 2.28
CA ALA A 46 -16.21 11.68 3.45
C ALA A 46 -16.73 12.54 4.62
N SER A 47 -16.93 11.94 5.78
CA SER A 47 -17.49 12.58 6.99
C SER A 47 -16.81 12.10 8.29
N GLY A 48 -15.72 11.34 8.19
CA GLY A 48 -15.02 10.70 9.30
C GLY A 48 -15.47 9.27 9.58
N GLN A 49 -16.25 8.66 8.67
CA GLN A 49 -16.82 7.33 8.84
C GLN A 49 -15.82 6.19 8.55
N THR A 50 -16.17 5.00 9.04
CA THR A 50 -15.51 3.74 8.68
C THR A 50 -16.51 2.84 7.93
N ILE A 51 -16.07 2.23 6.82
CA ILE A 51 -16.83 1.22 6.08
C ILE A 51 -16.09 -0.10 6.23
N THR A 52 -16.79 -1.15 6.66
CA THR A 52 -16.21 -2.51 6.74
C THR A 52 -16.78 -3.39 5.64
N ILE A 53 -15.89 -4.06 4.92
CA ILE A 53 -16.20 -5.02 3.87
C ILE A 53 -16.01 -6.41 4.45
N GLY A 54 -17.06 -7.22 4.40
CA GLY A 54 -17.13 -8.53 5.02
C GLY A 54 -16.59 -9.69 4.18
N ASP A 55 -16.63 -10.86 4.77
CA ASP A 55 -16.27 -12.14 4.16
C ASP A 55 -17.10 -12.40 2.88
N GLY A 56 -16.42 -12.64 1.76
CA GLY A 56 -17.06 -12.89 0.47
C GLY A 56 -17.75 -11.67 -0.17
N GLU A 57 -17.63 -10.47 0.41
CA GLU A 57 -18.33 -9.28 -0.06
C GLU A 57 -17.62 -8.63 -1.25
N THR A 58 -18.41 -8.09 -2.19
CA THR A 58 -17.91 -7.20 -3.24
C THR A 58 -18.38 -5.77 -2.99
N TRP A 59 -17.43 -4.86 -2.79
CA TRP A 59 -17.67 -3.43 -2.67
C TRP A 59 -17.21 -2.72 -3.94
N GLU A 60 -18.16 -2.16 -4.71
CA GLU A 60 -17.88 -1.73 -6.08
C GLU A 60 -18.58 -0.44 -6.51
N ASN A 61 -18.01 0.20 -7.53
CA ASN A 61 -18.55 1.36 -8.26
C ASN A 61 -18.89 2.52 -7.32
N LYS A 62 -17.86 3.07 -6.66
CA LYS A 62 -18.01 4.16 -5.69
C LYS A 62 -17.17 5.36 -6.10
N LEU A 63 -17.76 6.55 -6.03
CA LEU A 63 -17.03 7.82 -6.05
C LEU A 63 -17.03 8.40 -4.65
N ILE A 64 -15.86 8.42 -4.03
CA ILE A 64 -15.66 8.95 -2.69
C ILE A 64 -15.26 10.43 -2.81
N ASP A 65 -16.08 11.32 -2.26
CA ASP A 65 -15.80 12.76 -2.22
C ASP A 65 -15.00 13.13 -0.96
N MET A 66 -13.71 13.35 -1.13
CA MET A 66 -12.78 13.81 -0.09
C MET A 66 -12.70 15.34 0.03
N THR A 67 -13.41 16.09 -0.84
CA THR A 67 -13.36 17.57 -0.83
C THR A 67 -14.03 18.20 0.38
N THR A 68 -14.74 17.39 1.18
CA THR A 68 -15.28 17.77 2.49
C THR A 68 -14.19 18.08 3.52
N GLY A 69 -12.96 17.61 3.28
CA GLY A 69 -11.83 17.70 4.20
C GLY A 69 -11.96 16.79 5.44
N GLN A 70 -12.93 15.88 5.45
CA GLN A 70 -13.03 14.82 6.45
C GLN A 70 -12.36 13.54 5.93
N ASP A 71 -12.13 12.61 6.85
CA ASP A 71 -11.54 11.31 6.51
C ASP A 71 -12.61 10.28 6.14
N ILE A 72 -12.16 9.16 5.57
CA ILE A 72 -12.93 7.93 5.45
C ILE A 72 -11.95 6.76 5.53
N VAL A 73 -12.30 5.76 6.33
CA VAL A 73 -11.49 4.56 6.50
C VAL A 73 -12.25 3.35 5.97
N ILE A 74 -11.64 2.60 5.07
CA ILE A 74 -12.19 1.36 4.55
C ILE A 74 -11.42 0.21 5.18
N THR A 75 -12.11 -0.68 5.88
CA THR A 75 -11.52 -1.88 6.49
C THR A 75 -12.11 -3.14 5.90
N THR A 76 -11.37 -4.23 5.96
CA THR A 76 -11.88 -5.55 5.55
C THR A 76 -11.86 -6.53 6.72
N SER A 77 -12.75 -7.51 6.67
CA SER A 77 -12.83 -8.61 7.62
C SER A 77 -13.17 -9.91 6.89
N GLY A 78 -12.66 -11.04 7.39
CA GLY A 78 -12.85 -12.33 6.71
C GLY A 78 -11.87 -12.53 5.55
N SER A 79 -12.30 -13.24 4.52
CA SER A 79 -11.54 -13.56 3.31
C SER A 79 -12.43 -13.44 2.07
N ASP A 80 -11.82 -13.63 0.90
CA ASP A 80 -12.53 -13.72 -0.39
C ASP A 80 -13.38 -12.49 -0.73
N TRP A 81 -12.98 -11.31 -0.24
CA TRP A 81 -13.63 -10.04 -0.55
C TRP A 81 -13.06 -9.41 -1.82
N THR A 82 -13.81 -8.48 -2.40
CA THR A 82 -13.39 -7.72 -3.59
C THR A 82 -13.70 -6.24 -3.42
N ILE A 83 -12.71 -5.39 -3.63
CA ILE A 83 -12.86 -3.94 -3.74
C ILE A 83 -12.58 -3.59 -5.19
N ARG A 84 -13.53 -2.97 -5.89
CA ARG A 84 -13.30 -2.61 -7.29
C ARG A 84 -13.98 -1.35 -7.78
N ASN A 85 -13.38 -0.71 -8.78
CA ASN A 85 -13.95 0.48 -9.43
C ASN A 85 -14.25 1.57 -8.40
N ILE A 86 -13.22 2.01 -7.69
CA ILE A 86 -13.33 3.00 -6.61
C ILE A 86 -12.51 4.23 -6.96
N GLY A 87 -13.16 5.38 -7.06
CA GLY A 87 -12.50 6.66 -7.26
C GLY A 87 -12.52 7.53 -6.02
N PHE A 88 -11.39 8.15 -5.67
CA PHE A 88 -11.31 9.17 -4.62
C PHE A 88 -11.07 10.54 -5.24
N LYS A 89 -12.04 11.44 -5.05
CA LYS A 89 -12.01 12.81 -5.58
C LYS A 89 -11.60 13.79 -4.50
N GLY A 90 -10.51 14.51 -4.74
CA GLY A 90 -9.93 15.47 -3.81
C GLY A 90 -8.84 14.87 -2.92
N GLU A 91 -7.93 15.75 -2.51
CA GLU A 91 -6.84 15.43 -1.58
C GLU A 91 -7.38 15.15 -0.16
N ASN A 92 -6.89 14.09 0.49
CA ASN A 92 -7.20 13.86 1.91
C ASN A 92 -6.54 14.94 2.77
N THR A 93 -7.38 15.82 3.30
CA THR A 93 -6.99 16.98 4.11
C THR A 93 -7.54 16.86 5.54
N SER A 94 -7.84 15.66 6.00
CA SER A 94 -8.34 15.42 7.36
C SER A 94 -7.25 15.60 8.42
N GLY A 95 -6.00 15.27 8.06
CA GLY A 95 -4.85 15.28 8.96
C GLY A 95 -4.93 14.23 10.07
N THR A 96 -5.76 13.19 9.93
CA THR A 96 -5.86 12.10 10.92
C THR A 96 -4.59 11.27 11.00
N GLY A 97 -3.88 11.10 9.87
CA GLY A 97 -2.74 10.20 9.76
C GLY A 97 -3.14 8.72 9.84
N SER A 98 -4.32 8.41 9.31
CA SER A 98 -4.85 7.05 9.21
C SER A 98 -4.34 6.36 7.93
N ALA A 99 -4.73 5.10 7.73
CA ALA A 99 -4.68 4.50 6.40
C ALA A 99 -6.07 4.63 5.77
N THR A 100 -6.16 5.07 4.51
CA THR A 100 -7.46 5.12 3.80
C THR A 100 -8.05 3.71 3.69
N PHE A 101 -7.20 2.71 3.45
CA PHE A 101 -7.55 1.30 3.48
C PHE A 101 -6.74 0.56 4.56
N GLY A 102 -7.44 -0.07 5.50
CA GLY A 102 -6.87 -0.99 6.49
C GLY A 102 -7.34 -2.42 6.20
N ILE A 103 -6.57 -3.16 5.41
CA ILE A 103 -7.05 -4.41 4.81
C ILE A 103 -6.34 -5.65 5.35
N SER A 104 -7.04 -6.76 5.31
CA SER A 104 -6.52 -8.09 5.57
C SER A 104 -7.37 -9.14 4.88
N ASP A 105 -6.74 -10.26 4.55
CA ASP A 105 -7.42 -11.52 4.23
C ASP A 105 -6.98 -12.58 5.25
N SER A 106 -7.96 -13.30 5.80
CA SER A 106 -7.78 -14.23 6.92
C SER A 106 -7.26 -15.62 6.53
N GLY A 107 -7.06 -15.88 5.24
CA GLY A 107 -6.54 -17.16 4.72
C GLY A 107 -7.11 -17.62 3.37
N GLY A 108 -7.99 -16.82 2.75
CA GLY A 108 -8.48 -16.98 1.39
C GLY A 108 -7.72 -16.10 0.38
N SER A 109 -8.43 -15.60 -0.63
CA SER A 109 -7.88 -14.79 -1.71
C SER A 109 -8.78 -13.61 -2.03
N SER A 110 -8.30 -12.39 -1.80
CA SER A 110 -9.05 -11.16 -1.99
C SER A 110 -8.43 -10.27 -3.06
N THR A 111 -9.18 -9.29 -3.56
CA THR A 111 -8.72 -8.44 -4.68
C THR A 111 -9.07 -6.97 -4.46
N VAL A 112 -8.14 -6.10 -4.86
CA VAL A 112 -8.34 -4.66 -5.05
C VAL A 112 -8.05 -4.35 -6.51
N GLU A 113 -9.06 -3.95 -7.29
CA GLU A 113 -8.89 -3.68 -8.72
C GLU A 113 -9.49 -2.31 -9.14
N ASN A 114 -8.88 -1.64 -10.11
CA ASN A 114 -9.41 -0.38 -10.70
C ASN A 114 -9.69 0.71 -9.66
N VAL A 115 -8.68 1.06 -8.85
CA VAL A 115 -8.81 2.07 -7.80
C VAL A 115 -7.97 3.31 -8.12
N TYR A 116 -8.57 4.50 -8.03
CA TYR A 116 -7.88 5.78 -8.16
C TYR A 116 -7.82 6.54 -6.84
N LEU A 117 -6.60 6.84 -6.42
CA LEU A 117 -6.19 7.64 -5.26
C LEU A 117 -5.09 8.63 -5.68
N GLY A 118 -5.20 9.19 -6.89
CA GLY A 118 -4.18 10.08 -7.47
C GLY A 118 -4.17 11.51 -6.94
N ASP A 119 -5.21 11.91 -6.20
CA ASP A 119 -5.30 13.26 -5.61
C ASP A 119 -4.56 13.36 -4.26
N GLY A 120 -4.11 12.22 -3.70
CA GLY A 120 -3.18 12.15 -2.58
C GLY A 120 -3.71 12.59 -1.22
N SER A 121 -2.77 12.99 -0.36
CA SER A 121 -3.04 13.45 1.00
C SER A 121 -2.09 14.58 1.35
N ASP A 122 -2.54 15.51 2.19
CA ASP A 122 -1.65 16.58 2.64
C ASP A 122 -0.64 16.10 3.70
N GLU A 123 0.28 17.00 4.07
CA GLU A 123 1.34 16.71 5.04
C GLU A 123 0.87 16.62 6.51
N ARG A 124 -0.41 16.87 6.80
CA ARG A 124 -0.88 16.88 8.19
C ARG A 124 -0.94 15.46 8.73
N ASN A 125 -0.55 15.35 10.00
CA ASN A 125 -0.45 14.08 10.67
C ASN A 125 -0.83 14.18 12.15
N GLY A 126 -2.00 13.65 12.49
CA GLY A 126 -2.48 13.47 13.86
C GLY A 126 -2.07 12.13 14.50
N SER A 127 -1.43 11.24 13.74
CA SER A 127 -1.02 9.91 14.18
C SER A 127 0.11 9.99 15.20
N SER A 128 -0.10 9.34 16.35
CA SER A 128 0.94 9.20 17.37
C SER A 128 2.15 8.38 16.91
N SER A 129 2.01 7.63 15.81
CA SER A 129 3.10 6.87 15.21
C SER A 129 4.10 7.75 14.45
N GLY A 130 3.76 9.01 14.17
CA GLY A 130 4.57 9.93 13.36
C GLY A 130 4.51 9.65 11.85
N HIS A 131 3.71 8.67 11.43
CA HIS A 131 3.45 8.34 10.03
C HIS A 131 2.26 9.13 9.49
N GLY A 132 2.41 9.78 8.34
CA GLY A 132 1.34 10.52 7.67
C GLY A 132 0.27 9.58 7.08
N GLN A 133 -0.64 10.13 6.30
CA GLN A 133 -1.67 9.32 5.65
C GLN A 133 -1.02 8.28 4.72
N THR A 134 -1.44 7.02 4.86
CA THR A 134 -1.07 5.91 3.95
C THR A 134 -2.29 5.53 3.11
N ALA A 135 -2.10 5.18 1.83
CA ALA A 135 -3.23 4.75 1.00
C ALA A 135 -3.73 3.36 1.45
N PHE A 136 -2.85 2.35 1.42
CA PHE A 136 -3.15 1.00 1.87
C PHE A 136 -2.20 0.56 2.98
N TRP A 137 -2.76 0.13 4.10
CA TRP A 137 -2.06 -0.59 5.15
C TRP A 137 -2.60 -2.02 5.24
N VAL A 138 -1.72 -3.00 5.05
CA VAL A 138 -2.06 -4.41 5.23
C VAL A 138 -1.78 -4.82 6.67
N ASN A 139 -2.82 -5.31 7.34
CA ASN A 139 -2.76 -5.71 8.74
C ASN A 139 -1.71 -6.83 8.95
N PRO A 140 -0.90 -6.77 10.02
CA PRO A 140 0.02 -7.84 10.39
C PRO A 140 -0.60 -9.25 10.42
N ASP A 141 -1.88 -9.37 10.77
CA ASP A 141 -2.58 -10.66 10.88
C ASP A 141 -3.04 -11.22 9.52
N HIS A 142 -2.84 -10.50 8.42
CA HIS A 142 -3.12 -11.00 7.07
C HIS A 142 -2.35 -12.29 6.79
N ALA A 143 -3.09 -13.37 6.51
CA ALA A 143 -2.57 -14.72 6.34
C ALA A 143 -2.94 -15.36 4.99
N GLY A 144 -3.83 -14.72 4.22
CA GLY A 144 -4.23 -15.18 2.88
C GLY A 144 -3.41 -14.56 1.76
N HIS A 145 -4.11 -14.26 0.66
CA HIS A 145 -3.56 -13.63 -0.53
C HIS A 145 -4.37 -12.37 -0.90
N ILE A 146 -3.69 -11.30 -1.33
CA ILE A 146 -4.35 -10.12 -1.91
C ILE A 146 -3.68 -9.76 -3.24
N ASP A 147 -4.49 -9.70 -4.29
CA ASP A 147 -4.12 -9.14 -5.58
C ASP A 147 -4.50 -7.65 -5.63
N PHE A 148 -3.55 -6.82 -6.07
CA PHE A 148 -3.77 -5.44 -6.48
C PHE A 148 -3.59 -5.36 -7.99
N GLU A 149 -4.62 -4.92 -8.71
CA GLU A 149 -4.60 -4.80 -10.17
C GLU A 149 -5.10 -3.41 -10.59
N ASN A 150 -4.40 -2.74 -11.50
CA ASN A 150 -4.83 -1.45 -12.04
C ASN A 150 -5.14 -0.40 -10.95
N VAL A 151 -4.26 -0.25 -9.97
CA VAL A 151 -4.40 0.73 -8.89
C VAL A 151 -3.48 1.93 -9.12
N ASN A 152 -4.01 3.14 -9.03
CA ASN A 152 -3.30 4.41 -9.20
C ASN A 152 -3.25 5.18 -7.87
N ILE A 153 -2.08 5.31 -7.25
CA ILE A 153 -1.91 6.01 -5.97
C ILE A 153 -0.85 7.09 -6.11
N GLN A 154 -1.16 8.32 -5.76
CA GLN A 154 -0.17 9.40 -5.88
C GLN A 154 -0.21 10.35 -4.69
N GLY A 155 0.92 10.99 -4.38
CA GLY A 155 0.96 12.13 -3.47
C GLY A 155 0.60 11.83 -2.01
N PHE A 156 0.73 10.58 -1.56
CA PHE A 156 0.49 10.24 -0.14
C PHE A 156 1.66 10.65 0.76
N ALA A 157 1.34 11.17 1.94
CA ALA A 157 2.30 11.67 2.93
C ALA A 157 3.10 10.54 3.63
N ASP A 158 2.71 9.29 3.43
CA ASP A 158 3.46 8.12 3.88
C ASP A 158 3.63 7.09 2.74
N ASN A 159 2.98 5.92 2.80
CA ASN A 159 3.15 4.86 1.80
C ASN A 159 1.97 4.84 0.80
N ALA A 160 2.22 4.38 -0.44
CA ALA A 160 1.14 3.92 -1.29
C ALA A 160 0.62 2.56 -0.78
N ILE A 161 1.38 1.48 -0.95
CA ILE A 161 1.03 0.16 -0.40
C ILE A 161 2.02 -0.23 0.69
N TYR A 162 1.59 -0.15 1.95
CA TYR A 162 2.30 -0.67 3.11
C TYR A 162 1.83 -2.10 3.40
N ALA A 163 2.56 -3.05 2.84
CA ALA A 163 2.28 -4.48 3.01
C ALA A 163 3.48 -5.32 3.51
N SER A 164 4.44 -4.69 4.19
CA SER A 164 5.52 -5.44 4.88
C SER A 164 5.12 -5.96 6.26
N ALA A 165 4.04 -5.45 6.85
CA ALA A 165 3.65 -5.80 8.21
C ALA A 165 3.33 -7.31 8.42
N PRO A 166 2.68 -8.01 7.46
CA PRO A 166 2.44 -9.45 7.56
C PRO A 166 3.69 -10.31 7.75
N GLY A 167 4.87 -9.82 7.34
CA GLY A 167 6.14 -10.51 7.56
C GLY A 167 6.50 -10.73 9.05
N ASN A 168 5.87 -10.00 9.97
CA ASN A 168 6.07 -10.17 11.41
C ASN A 168 5.07 -11.15 12.06
N ALA A 169 4.00 -11.52 11.37
CA ALA A 169 2.92 -12.32 11.93
C ALA A 169 2.25 -13.23 10.88
N GLY A 170 1.14 -12.80 10.27
CA GLY A 170 0.24 -13.64 9.48
C GLY A 170 0.88 -14.28 8.25
N GLY A 171 1.92 -13.67 7.67
CA GLY A 171 2.69 -14.26 6.58
C GLY A 171 1.96 -14.32 5.24
N GLY A 172 0.82 -13.63 5.10
CA GLY A 172 0.07 -13.55 3.85
C GLY A 172 0.87 -12.89 2.72
N THR A 173 0.41 -13.10 1.49
CA THR A 173 1.14 -12.72 0.25
C THR A 173 0.41 -11.64 -0.52
N ILE A 174 1.19 -10.80 -1.20
CA ILE A 174 0.69 -9.63 -1.93
C ILE A 174 1.24 -9.63 -3.34
N HIS A 175 0.36 -9.61 -4.33
CA HIS A 175 0.73 -9.42 -5.73
C HIS A 175 0.23 -8.03 -6.17
N ILE A 176 1.13 -7.25 -6.75
CA ILE A 176 0.84 -5.92 -7.29
C ILE A 176 1.10 -6.00 -8.79
N ASP A 177 0.05 -5.93 -9.60
CA ASP A 177 0.15 -6.00 -11.06
C ASP A 177 -0.45 -4.77 -11.71
N SER A 178 0.20 -4.27 -12.77
CA SER A 178 -0.28 -3.11 -13.54
C SER A 178 -0.66 -1.89 -12.69
N CYS A 179 0.02 -1.66 -11.56
CA CYS A 179 -0.24 -0.51 -10.69
C CYS A 179 0.67 0.67 -11.01
N PHE A 180 0.20 1.88 -10.71
CA PHE A 180 0.98 3.11 -10.76
C PHE A 180 1.06 3.74 -9.38
N ALA A 181 2.27 4.06 -8.93
CA ALA A 181 2.47 4.82 -7.71
C ALA A 181 3.41 6.00 -7.94
N ALA A 182 3.01 7.20 -7.51
CA ALA A 182 3.85 8.39 -7.69
C ALA A 182 3.95 9.29 -6.47
N ASN A 183 5.12 9.86 -6.24
CA ASN A 183 5.33 10.92 -5.26
C ASN A 183 4.80 10.58 -3.84
N CYS A 184 4.91 9.31 -3.41
CA CYS A 184 4.64 8.93 -2.03
C CYS A 184 5.89 9.16 -1.17
N TYR A 185 5.71 9.71 0.03
CA TYR A 185 6.84 10.24 0.80
C TYR A 185 7.77 9.16 1.39
N VAL A 186 7.24 8.02 1.83
CA VAL A 186 8.05 6.98 2.50
C VAL A 186 8.39 5.82 1.58
N SER A 187 7.39 5.25 0.92
CA SER A 187 7.57 4.17 -0.04
C SER A 187 6.37 4.07 -0.98
N HIS A 188 6.61 3.65 -2.21
CA HIS A 188 5.53 3.38 -3.15
C HIS A 188 5.00 1.96 -2.89
N PHE A 189 5.85 0.94 -3.06
CA PHE A 189 5.48 -0.44 -2.74
C PHE A 189 6.38 -0.98 -1.65
N ARG A 190 5.81 -1.28 -0.48
CA ARG A 190 6.54 -1.82 0.66
C ARG A 190 6.00 -3.20 0.99
N LEU A 191 6.82 -4.23 0.81
CA LEU A 191 6.38 -5.62 0.80
C LEU A 191 7.25 -6.49 1.70
N ALA A 192 6.70 -7.61 2.15
CA ALA A 192 7.42 -8.71 2.78
C ALA A 192 6.79 -10.02 2.31
N THR A 193 7.24 -11.12 2.91
CA THR A 193 6.75 -12.50 2.75
C THR A 193 7.16 -13.17 1.44
N GLU A 194 7.48 -14.46 1.54
CA GLU A 194 7.88 -15.28 0.39
C GLU A 194 6.70 -15.41 -0.57
N GLY A 195 6.94 -15.12 -1.85
CA GLY A 195 5.93 -15.23 -2.90
C GLY A 195 5.14 -13.94 -3.14
N SER A 196 5.44 -12.85 -2.43
CA SER A 196 4.96 -11.51 -2.78
C SER A 196 5.74 -10.93 -3.96
N LYS A 197 5.08 -10.14 -4.80
CA LYS A 197 5.69 -9.60 -6.02
C LYS A 197 5.07 -8.30 -6.52
N VAL A 198 5.85 -7.59 -7.34
CA VAL A 198 5.42 -6.43 -8.13
C VAL A 198 5.68 -6.73 -9.59
N THR A 199 4.65 -6.66 -10.41
CA THR A 199 4.71 -6.98 -11.84
C THR A 199 4.08 -5.89 -12.68
N ASN A 200 4.63 -5.63 -13.88
CA ASN A 200 4.05 -4.73 -14.90
C ASN A 200 3.66 -3.34 -14.39
N SER A 201 4.27 -2.91 -13.29
CA SER A 201 3.88 -1.72 -12.52
C SER A 201 4.94 -0.65 -12.63
N SER A 202 4.55 0.60 -12.40
CA SER A 202 5.45 1.74 -12.53
C SER A 202 5.45 2.60 -11.27
N VAL A 203 6.64 3.10 -10.95
CA VAL A 203 6.87 4.08 -9.89
C VAL A 203 7.43 5.35 -10.52
N TYR A 204 6.93 6.50 -10.08
CA TYR A 204 7.47 7.81 -10.47
C TYR A 204 7.73 8.69 -9.25
N VAL A 205 8.96 9.18 -9.10
CA VAL A 205 9.28 10.21 -8.11
C VAL A 205 9.80 11.44 -8.83
N GLY A 206 9.02 12.51 -8.82
CA GLY A 206 9.34 13.80 -9.41
C GLY A 206 10.25 14.67 -8.53
N ASN A 207 10.70 15.80 -9.08
CA ASN A 207 11.66 16.72 -8.43
C ASN A 207 11.06 17.63 -7.33
N GLU A 208 9.86 17.34 -6.84
CA GLU A 208 9.10 18.21 -5.91
C GLU A 208 9.50 18.03 -4.44
N GLY A 209 10.69 17.47 -4.18
CA GLY A 209 11.19 17.23 -2.82
C GLY A 209 10.70 15.93 -2.18
N TYR A 210 10.04 15.06 -2.95
CA TYR A 210 9.73 13.71 -2.54
C TYR A 210 10.99 12.85 -2.39
N ALA A 211 10.96 11.98 -1.39
CA ALA A 211 12.13 11.23 -0.93
C ALA A 211 11.77 9.76 -0.63
N GLY A 212 10.71 9.26 -1.27
CA GLY A 212 10.24 7.89 -1.08
C GLY A 212 11.16 6.87 -1.74
N ARG A 213 11.10 5.63 -1.26
CA ARG A 213 11.68 4.48 -1.95
C ARG A 213 10.70 4.00 -3.02
N GLY A 214 11.20 3.46 -4.12
CA GLY A 214 10.34 2.81 -5.11
C GLY A 214 9.74 1.53 -4.52
N ILE A 215 10.58 0.51 -4.41
CA ILE A 215 10.24 -0.76 -3.76
C ILE A 215 11.06 -0.89 -2.48
N TRP A 216 10.38 -1.09 -1.35
CA TRP A 216 11.03 -1.40 -0.07
C TRP A 216 10.68 -2.83 0.35
N ALA A 217 11.61 -3.74 0.08
CA ALA A 217 11.49 -5.15 0.41
C ALA A 217 11.95 -5.42 1.84
N TRP A 218 11.10 -6.08 2.63
CA TRP A 218 11.34 -6.45 4.01
C TRP A 218 11.45 -7.97 4.14
N SER A 219 12.02 -8.42 5.26
CA SER A 219 12.03 -9.84 5.62
C SER A 219 10.64 -10.27 6.14
N PRO A 220 10.30 -11.56 6.10
CA PRO A 220 11.07 -12.67 5.53
C PRO A 220 10.74 -12.89 4.05
N GLY A 221 11.51 -13.78 3.42
CA GLY A 221 11.20 -14.31 2.09
C GLY A 221 11.87 -13.55 0.95
N THR A 222 11.56 -13.99 -0.25
CA THR A 222 12.00 -13.42 -1.51
C THR A 222 10.86 -12.60 -2.12
N ILE A 223 11.16 -11.37 -2.53
CA ILE A 223 10.27 -10.51 -3.30
C ILE A 223 10.66 -10.56 -4.77
N GLU A 224 9.70 -10.76 -5.66
CA GLU A 224 9.93 -10.70 -7.10
C GLU A 224 9.50 -9.33 -7.66
N VAL A 225 10.30 -8.78 -8.56
CA VAL A 225 10.02 -7.53 -9.29
C VAL A 225 10.23 -7.81 -10.77
N GLU A 226 9.18 -7.67 -11.59
CA GLU A 226 9.24 -8.03 -13.00
C GLU A 226 8.47 -7.06 -13.91
N GLY A 227 9.05 -6.70 -15.06
CA GLY A 227 8.35 -5.85 -16.03
C GLY A 227 8.07 -4.43 -15.53
N CYS A 228 8.84 -3.93 -14.56
CA CYS A 228 8.58 -2.64 -13.91
C CYS A 228 9.39 -1.48 -14.50
N GLN A 229 8.92 -0.27 -14.25
CA GLN A 229 9.63 0.98 -14.53
C GLN A 229 9.70 1.82 -13.24
N ILE A 230 10.91 2.03 -12.70
CA ILE A 230 11.10 2.69 -11.40
C ILE A 230 11.91 3.98 -11.62
N GLU A 231 11.21 5.04 -12.04
CA GLU A 231 11.81 6.35 -12.29
C GLU A 231 11.86 7.15 -10.98
N MET A 232 13.07 7.55 -10.60
CA MET A 232 13.33 8.26 -9.35
C MET A 232 13.96 9.62 -9.63
N ASN A 233 13.78 10.59 -8.75
CA ASN A 233 14.43 11.91 -8.84
C ASN A 233 15.90 11.92 -8.37
N GLY A 234 16.54 10.75 -8.32
CA GLY A 234 17.87 10.56 -7.73
C GLY A 234 17.95 10.76 -6.21
N GLN A 235 16.81 10.92 -5.52
CA GLN A 235 16.72 10.90 -4.06
C GLN A 235 16.25 9.51 -3.60
N HIS A 236 16.88 8.99 -2.54
CA HIS A 236 16.63 7.63 -2.03
C HIS A 236 16.85 6.55 -3.08
N THR A 237 16.31 5.35 -2.81
CA THR A 237 16.67 4.13 -3.51
C THR A 237 15.48 3.64 -4.33
N ALA A 238 15.73 3.23 -5.57
CA ALA A 238 14.71 2.62 -6.42
C ALA A 238 14.25 1.28 -5.83
N ILE A 239 15.20 0.45 -5.37
CA ILE A 239 14.94 -0.81 -4.67
C ILE A 239 15.76 -0.86 -3.38
N ASP A 240 15.09 -0.86 -2.23
CA ASP A 240 15.69 -0.97 -0.90
C ASP A 240 15.38 -2.35 -0.31
N ALA A 241 16.42 -3.17 -0.12
CA ALA A 241 16.29 -4.55 0.35
C ALA A 241 16.77 -4.70 1.80
N GLY A 242 15.83 -5.01 2.69
CA GLY A 242 16.07 -5.27 4.11
C GLY A 242 15.72 -4.07 4.99
N ALA A 243 15.38 -4.36 6.24
CA ALA A 243 15.00 -3.34 7.21
C ALA A 243 15.19 -3.85 8.63
N ASN A 244 15.36 -2.92 9.59
CA ASN A 244 15.44 -3.24 11.03
C ASN A 244 16.47 -4.33 11.39
N GLY A 245 17.59 -4.37 10.66
CA GLY A 245 18.64 -5.37 10.88
C GLY A 245 18.31 -6.77 10.39
N GLN A 246 17.24 -6.95 9.61
CA GLN A 246 16.87 -8.20 8.95
C GLN A 246 17.07 -8.08 7.43
N GLY A 247 17.73 -9.08 6.85
CA GLY A 247 17.94 -9.18 5.41
C GLY A 247 16.77 -9.86 4.69
N THR A 248 16.64 -9.58 3.40
CA THR A 248 15.65 -10.16 2.49
C THR A 248 16.28 -10.45 1.13
N ASN A 249 15.63 -11.26 0.29
CA ASN A 249 16.07 -11.45 -1.09
C ASN A 249 15.11 -10.72 -2.03
N VAL A 250 15.65 -10.11 -3.07
CA VAL A 250 14.87 -9.54 -4.16
C VAL A 250 15.39 -10.12 -5.47
N VAL A 251 14.49 -10.57 -6.33
CA VAL A 251 14.83 -10.95 -7.70
C VAL A 251 14.16 -9.97 -8.65
N VAL A 252 14.97 -9.32 -9.48
CA VAL A 252 14.56 -8.28 -10.41
C VAL A 252 14.74 -8.82 -11.82
N ARG A 253 13.68 -8.77 -12.63
CA ARG A 253 13.66 -9.27 -14.01
C ARG A 253 13.05 -8.24 -14.93
N ASP A 254 13.61 -8.06 -16.12
CA ASP A 254 12.99 -7.26 -17.19
C ASP A 254 12.43 -5.92 -16.70
N THR A 255 13.17 -5.26 -15.81
CA THR A 255 12.76 -4.07 -15.05
C THR A 255 13.83 -3.01 -15.16
N ASP A 256 13.43 -1.78 -15.46
CA ASP A 256 14.32 -0.62 -15.41
C ASP A 256 14.14 0.17 -14.13
N TYR A 257 15.25 0.65 -13.58
CA TYR A 257 15.26 1.48 -12.37
C TYR A 257 16.28 2.62 -12.50
N ASP A 258 16.05 3.75 -11.84
CA ASP A 258 16.96 4.90 -11.96
C ASP A 258 18.38 4.57 -11.43
N ASP A 259 19.41 4.78 -12.25
CA ASP A 259 20.82 4.48 -11.90
C ASP A 259 21.32 5.31 -10.71
N ALA A 260 20.89 6.57 -10.60
CA ALA A 260 21.38 7.49 -9.58
C ALA A 260 20.78 7.18 -8.20
N ALA A 261 19.50 6.82 -8.13
CA ALA A 261 18.84 6.31 -6.93
C ALA A 261 19.28 4.88 -6.59
N GLY A 262 19.40 4.04 -7.62
CA GLY A 262 20.03 2.72 -7.57
C GLY A 262 19.35 1.71 -6.65
N ILE A 263 20.15 0.75 -6.17
CA ILE A 263 19.74 -0.38 -5.33
C ILE A 263 20.52 -0.33 -4.01
N ALA A 264 19.85 -0.60 -2.90
CA ALA A 264 20.45 -0.70 -1.57
C ALA A 264 20.20 -2.07 -0.96
N GLU A 265 21.27 -2.71 -0.47
CA GLU A 265 21.22 -3.97 0.26
C GLU A 265 21.59 -3.74 1.73
N HIS A 266 20.75 -4.24 2.63
CA HIS A 266 20.92 -4.08 4.08
C HIS A 266 20.91 -5.40 4.82
N ALA A 267 21.63 -5.48 5.94
CA ALA A 267 21.57 -6.63 6.85
C ALA A 267 21.76 -8.02 6.19
N GLY A 268 22.58 -8.10 5.14
CA GLY A 268 22.83 -9.34 4.40
C GLY A 268 21.78 -9.67 3.35
N SER A 269 20.90 -8.73 3.00
CA SER A 269 20.01 -8.84 1.84
C SER A 269 20.79 -9.06 0.55
N THR A 270 20.09 -9.62 -0.44
CA THR A 270 20.59 -9.74 -1.81
C THR A 270 19.57 -9.25 -2.81
N VAL A 271 20.03 -8.56 -3.85
CA VAL A 271 19.25 -8.20 -5.03
C VAL A 271 19.89 -8.84 -6.25
N GLN A 272 19.17 -9.78 -6.86
CA GLN A 272 19.60 -10.49 -8.05
C GLN A 272 18.95 -9.87 -9.28
N LEU A 273 19.77 -9.42 -10.23
CA LEU A 273 19.32 -8.90 -11.52
C LEU A 273 19.35 -10.01 -12.56
N GLU A 274 18.24 -10.20 -13.28
CA GLU A 274 18.09 -11.17 -14.36
C GLU A 274 17.38 -10.54 -15.57
N GLY A 275 17.34 -11.25 -16.70
CA GLY A 275 16.64 -10.78 -17.89
C GLY A 275 17.25 -9.52 -18.51
N ASP A 276 16.40 -8.68 -19.08
CA ASP A 276 16.72 -7.40 -19.70
C ASP A 276 16.56 -6.22 -18.71
N THR A 277 17.04 -6.38 -17.47
CA THR A 277 17.03 -5.31 -16.48
C THR A 277 18.06 -4.23 -16.82
N GLY A 278 17.61 -2.99 -16.95
CA GLY A 278 18.42 -1.81 -17.25
C GLY A 278 18.26 -0.69 -16.22
N THR A 279 18.77 0.49 -16.58
CA THR A 279 18.82 1.65 -15.68
C THR A 279 18.34 2.96 -16.31
N ASP A 280 17.50 2.87 -17.33
CA ASP A 280 16.95 4.02 -18.08
C ASP A 280 15.41 3.96 -18.04
N PRO A 281 14.81 4.12 -16.84
CA PRO A 281 13.39 3.92 -16.68
C PRO A 281 12.58 5.03 -17.37
N GLU A 282 11.45 4.65 -17.96
CA GLU A 282 10.42 5.56 -18.45
C GLU A 282 9.12 5.27 -17.69
N ALA A 283 8.80 6.04 -16.64
CA ALA A 283 7.59 5.78 -15.89
C ALA A 283 6.34 6.02 -16.74
N PHE A 284 5.36 5.13 -16.59
CA PHE A 284 4.09 5.19 -17.31
C PHE A 284 2.95 4.77 -16.39
N ILE A 285 1.74 5.27 -16.64
CA ILE A 285 0.54 4.70 -16.03
C ILE A 285 0.17 3.46 -16.87
N PRO A 286 0.13 2.24 -16.30
CA PRO A 286 -0.16 1.03 -17.07
C PRO A 286 -1.51 1.08 -17.79
N ASP A 287 -1.60 0.38 -18.92
CA ASP A 287 -2.85 0.23 -19.66
C ASP A 287 -3.94 -0.37 -18.76
N GLY A 288 -5.15 0.20 -18.80
CA GLY A 288 -6.26 -0.20 -17.94
C GLY A 288 -6.20 0.41 -16.53
N THR A 289 -5.17 1.16 -16.15
CA THR A 289 -5.10 1.80 -14.84
C THR A 289 -5.80 3.16 -14.86
N PRO A 290 -6.81 3.40 -14.00
CA PRO A 290 -7.60 4.62 -14.06
C PRO A 290 -6.74 5.86 -13.78
N THR A 291 -7.06 6.95 -14.48
CA THR A 291 -6.34 8.23 -14.38
C THR A 291 -7.15 9.33 -13.71
N SER A 292 -8.40 9.03 -13.33
CA SER A 292 -9.26 9.93 -12.56
C SER A 292 -10.21 9.16 -11.65
N ALA A 293 -10.74 9.86 -10.64
CA ALA A 293 -11.71 9.30 -9.71
C ALA A 293 -12.98 8.85 -10.43
N GLU A 294 -13.54 9.69 -11.31
CA GLU A 294 -14.75 9.37 -12.06
C GLU A 294 -14.55 8.18 -13.01
N GLU A 295 -13.39 8.05 -13.67
CA GLU A 295 -13.07 6.91 -14.52
C GLU A 295 -12.99 5.60 -13.73
N ALA A 296 -12.32 5.61 -12.57
CA ALA A 296 -12.26 4.45 -11.68
C ALA A 296 -13.67 4.06 -11.19
N ALA A 297 -14.43 5.03 -10.67
CA ALA A 297 -15.77 4.79 -10.13
C ALA A 297 -16.74 4.22 -11.19
N ALA A 298 -16.61 4.65 -12.44
CA ALA A 298 -17.42 4.18 -13.55
C ALA A 298 -16.98 2.83 -14.12
N GLY A 299 -15.79 2.33 -13.78
CA GLY A 299 -15.19 1.13 -14.36
C GLY A 299 -14.93 1.27 -15.87
N SER A 300 -14.54 2.47 -16.32
CA SER A 300 -14.40 2.83 -17.74
C SER A 300 -12.95 2.97 -18.22
N ASN A 301 -12.03 2.33 -17.51
CA ASN A 301 -10.57 2.34 -17.71
C ASN A 301 -10.09 1.27 -18.72
#